data_AF-A0A523AMB1-F1
#
_entry.id   AF-A0A523AMB1-F1
#
_cell.length_a   1.000
_cell.length_b   1.000
_cell.length_c   1.000
_cell.angle_alpha   90.00
_cell.angle_beta   90.00
_cell.angle_gamma   90.00
#
_symmetry.space_group_name_H-M   'P 1'
#
loop_
_entity.id
_entity.type
_entity.pdbx_description
1 polymer ?
#
loop_
_entity_poly.entity_id
_entity_poly.type
_entity_poly.pdbx_seq_one_letter_code
_entity_poly.pdbx_strand_id
1 'polypeptide(L)'
;MHPLELLRFYRILPWKEKGSWPKLLGYAVLGYALSYRLDFPLILLNFLTVGGIFMYGFSLNDYFDFSLEGETNYVGEVLRRRGRKGTLPLLFLPLSFLASLPLFPPSSSLLLLLLFLIFTAHSLPPLRMRNRFSGLGYLLLPAGYTLTAVQARTLLCPLSIRHLPFFLLVFLAACQDEMLGLLLRKEVVGEKVKGLALWLSLPLFLLSLLFLTFSPFFLITTVFSLVKGEGLRRIARRGFRLKEDPLWKGMRPLGLSLSMYHLGAYALLGLLGLF
;
A
#
# COMPACT_ATOMS: atom_id res chain seq x y z
N MET A 1 11.36 21.56 -15.55
CA MET A 1 11.05 21.16 -14.16
C MET A 1 12.25 20.38 -13.68
N HIS A 2 12.82 20.68 -12.52
CA HIS A 2 14.05 20.03 -12.08
C HIS A 2 13.76 18.55 -11.68
N PRO A 3 14.70 17.59 -11.85
CA PRO A 3 14.44 16.17 -11.56
C PRO A 3 13.87 15.91 -10.15
N LEU A 4 14.40 16.58 -9.12
CA LEU A 4 13.89 16.48 -7.74
C LEU A 4 12.44 16.95 -7.59
N GLU A 5 12.02 17.94 -8.37
CA GLU A 5 10.64 18.42 -8.39
C GLU A 5 9.73 17.33 -8.98
N LEU A 6 10.18 16.66 -10.05
CA LEU A 6 9.44 15.57 -10.68
C LEU A 6 9.26 14.38 -9.71
N LEU A 7 10.32 14.01 -8.98
CA LEU A 7 10.27 12.94 -7.98
C LEU A 7 9.30 13.24 -6.83
N ARG A 8 9.19 14.51 -6.41
CA ARG A 8 8.23 14.96 -5.40
C ARG A 8 6.81 15.01 -5.96
N PHE A 9 6.64 15.47 -7.20
CA PHE A 9 5.35 15.50 -7.89
C PHE A 9 4.71 14.11 -7.98
N TYR A 10 5.52 13.10 -8.32
CA TYR A 10 5.06 11.72 -8.37
C TYR A 10 5.12 11.00 -7.02
N ARG A 11 5.39 11.68 -5.89
CA ARG A 11 5.51 11.05 -4.55
C ARG A 11 6.52 9.89 -4.46
N ILE A 12 7.55 9.91 -5.29
CA ILE A 12 8.69 9.00 -5.16
C ILE A 12 9.52 9.45 -3.94
N LEU A 13 9.73 10.75 -3.82
CA LEU A 13 10.28 11.37 -2.61
C LEU A 13 9.17 11.94 -1.74
N PRO A 14 9.29 11.85 -0.40
CA PRO A 14 8.33 12.46 0.51
C PRO A 14 8.36 13.99 0.39
N TRP A 15 7.23 14.63 0.68
CA TRP A 15 7.12 16.08 0.77
C TRP A 15 6.25 16.49 1.97
N LYS A 16 6.86 17.23 2.90
CA LYS A 16 6.27 17.56 4.21
C LYS A 16 5.69 16.30 4.88
N GLU A 17 4.37 16.24 5.08
CA GLU A 17 3.67 15.14 5.74
C GLU A 17 3.17 14.05 4.75
N LYS A 18 3.24 14.29 3.44
CA LYS A 18 2.84 13.29 2.44
C LYS A 18 4.00 12.30 2.22
N GLY A 19 3.73 11.04 2.57
CA GLY A 19 4.70 9.94 2.44
C GLY A 19 4.91 9.48 1.00
N SER A 20 5.97 8.70 0.80
CA SER A 20 6.35 8.15 -0.50
C SER A 20 5.68 6.79 -0.76
N TRP A 21 5.36 6.51 -2.03
CA TRP A 21 4.77 5.24 -2.46
C TRP A 21 5.76 4.11 -2.77
N PRO A 22 7.07 4.30 -3.08
CA PRO A 22 7.95 3.19 -3.47
C PRO A 22 8.01 2.03 -2.48
N LYS A 23 7.79 2.28 -1.17
CA LYS A 23 7.63 1.22 -0.16
C LYS A 23 6.52 0.20 -0.49
N LEU A 24 5.51 0.60 -1.24
CA LEU A 24 4.40 -0.25 -1.68
C LEU A 24 4.83 -1.23 -2.78
N LEU A 25 5.96 -1.00 -3.45
CA LEU A 25 6.56 -1.99 -4.34
C LEU A 25 7.00 -3.26 -3.59
N GLY A 26 7.13 -3.21 -2.26
CA GLY A 26 7.34 -4.39 -1.42
C GLY A 26 6.25 -5.44 -1.58
N TYR A 27 5.02 -5.06 -1.91
CA TYR A 27 3.94 -6.00 -2.22
C TYR A 27 4.20 -6.74 -3.55
N ALA A 28 4.80 -6.08 -4.55
CA ALA A 28 5.20 -6.76 -5.79
C ALA A 28 6.34 -7.76 -5.52
N VAL A 29 7.33 -7.34 -4.71
CA VAL A 29 8.45 -8.20 -4.28
C VAL A 29 7.93 -9.46 -3.59
N LEU A 30 6.90 -9.37 -2.76
CA LEU A 30 6.24 -10.55 -2.17
C LEU A 30 5.73 -11.54 -3.23
N GLY A 31 5.02 -11.07 -4.24
CA GLY A 31 4.47 -11.93 -5.28
C GLY A 31 5.55 -12.64 -6.10
N TYR A 32 6.66 -11.94 -6.36
CA TYR A 32 7.83 -12.53 -7.00
C TYR A 32 8.55 -13.54 -6.11
N ALA A 33 8.66 -13.26 -4.82
CA ALA A 33 9.31 -14.16 -3.87
C ALA A 33 8.58 -15.51 -3.74
N LEU A 34 7.26 -15.53 -3.93
CA LEU A 34 6.45 -16.74 -4.03
C LEU A 34 6.55 -17.46 -5.38
N SER A 35 7.30 -16.89 -6.33
CA SER A 35 7.50 -17.47 -7.65
C SER A 35 8.87 -18.14 -7.69
N TYR A 36 8.87 -19.43 -8.01
CA TYR A 36 10.09 -20.23 -8.20
C TYR A 36 10.77 -19.97 -9.56
N ARG A 37 10.27 -19.00 -10.34
CA ARG A 37 10.82 -18.58 -11.64
C ARG A 37 11.17 -17.10 -11.57
N LEU A 38 12.33 -16.74 -12.11
CA LEU A 38 12.77 -15.35 -12.23
C LEU A 38 13.00 -15.02 -13.72
N ASP A 39 12.25 -14.06 -14.23
CA ASP A 39 12.43 -13.46 -15.55
C ASP A 39 12.69 -11.96 -15.35
N PHE A 40 13.97 -11.57 -15.35
CA PHE A 40 14.37 -10.21 -15.01
C PHE A 40 13.79 -9.14 -15.96
N PRO A 41 13.83 -9.31 -17.30
CA PRO A 41 13.15 -8.38 -18.22
C PRO A 41 11.67 -8.19 -17.91
N LEU A 42 10.93 -9.29 -17.67
CA LEU A 42 9.51 -9.24 -17.41
C LEU A 42 9.19 -8.62 -16.04
N ILE A 43 10.00 -8.92 -15.01
CA ILE A 43 9.93 -8.32 -13.68
C ILE A 43 10.17 -6.80 -13.76
N LEU A 44 11.20 -6.37 -14.49
CA LEU A 44 11.51 -4.95 -14.67
C LEU A 44 10.36 -4.22 -15.37
N LEU A 45 9.82 -4.79 -16.44
CA LEU A 45 8.69 -4.23 -17.15
C LEU A 45 7.48 -4.08 -16.21
N ASN A 46 7.15 -5.10 -15.43
CA ASN A 46 6.05 -5.04 -14.47
C ASN A 46 6.30 -4.02 -13.34
N PHE A 47 7.53 -3.88 -12.84
CA PHE A 47 7.88 -2.83 -11.87
C PHE A 47 7.66 -1.42 -12.46
N LEU A 48 8.04 -1.20 -13.72
CA LEU A 48 7.81 0.07 -14.40
C LEU A 48 6.32 0.34 -14.58
N THR A 49 5.53 -0.67 -14.96
CA THR A 49 4.08 -0.53 -15.16
C THR A 49 3.33 -0.28 -13.86
N VAL A 50 3.60 -1.07 -12.81
CA VAL A 50 3.06 -0.84 -11.47
C VAL A 50 3.51 0.51 -10.91
N GLY A 51 4.79 0.87 -11.09
CA GLY A 51 5.33 2.16 -10.71
C GLY A 51 4.59 3.30 -11.40
N GLY A 52 4.36 3.20 -12.71
CA GLY A 52 3.57 4.17 -13.47
C GLY A 52 2.15 4.32 -12.96
N ILE A 53 1.47 3.21 -12.63
CA ILE A 53 0.13 3.23 -12.02
C ILE A 53 0.15 3.92 -10.66
N PHE A 54 1.15 3.66 -9.81
CA PHE A 54 1.29 4.36 -8.54
C PHE A 54 1.59 5.85 -8.71
N MET A 55 2.51 6.23 -9.59
CA MET A 55 2.80 7.64 -9.91
C MET A 55 1.53 8.37 -10.36
N TYR A 56 0.74 7.76 -11.24
CA TYR A 56 -0.54 8.29 -11.69
C TYR A 56 -1.54 8.41 -10.54
N GLY A 57 -1.86 7.31 -9.85
CA GLY A 57 -2.88 7.28 -8.80
C GLY A 57 -2.57 8.25 -7.66
N PHE A 58 -1.33 8.29 -7.17
CA PHE A 58 -0.95 9.17 -6.07
C PHE A 58 -0.90 10.66 -6.47
N SER A 59 -0.44 10.97 -7.68
CA SER A 59 -0.45 12.38 -8.17
C SER A 59 -1.85 12.85 -8.52
N LEU A 60 -2.72 11.97 -9.05
CA LEU A 60 -4.14 12.22 -9.26
C LEU A 60 -4.86 12.48 -7.94
N ASN A 61 -4.61 11.67 -6.92
CA ASN A 61 -5.15 11.89 -5.59
C ASN A 61 -4.73 13.25 -5.06
N ASP A 62 -3.44 13.60 -5.12
CA ASP A 62 -2.96 14.92 -4.66
C ASP A 62 -3.56 16.09 -5.47
N TYR A 63 -3.77 15.92 -6.77
CA TYR A 63 -4.42 16.93 -7.60
C TYR A 63 -5.83 17.25 -7.11
N PHE A 64 -6.64 16.23 -6.80
CA PHE A 64 -7.99 16.42 -6.29
C PHE A 64 -8.03 16.77 -4.80
N ASP A 65 -7.11 16.27 -3.97
CA ASP A 65 -6.92 16.72 -2.56
C ASP A 65 -6.73 18.25 -2.54
N PHE A 66 -5.89 18.78 -3.43
CA PHE A 66 -5.67 20.22 -3.52
C PHE A 66 -6.87 20.96 -4.15
N SER A 67 -7.37 20.48 -5.30
CA SER A 67 -8.34 21.23 -6.11
C SER A 67 -9.73 21.30 -5.48
N LEU A 68 -10.14 20.29 -4.72
CA LEU A 68 -11.47 20.22 -4.10
C LEU A 68 -11.45 20.63 -2.62
N GLU A 69 -10.33 20.45 -1.93
CA GLU A 69 -10.29 20.48 -0.46
C GLU A 69 -9.23 21.45 0.06
N GLY A 70 -8.43 22.03 -0.83
CA GLY A 70 -7.38 23.00 -0.48
C GLY A 70 -6.21 22.38 0.29
N GLU A 71 -6.06 21.06 0.28
CA GLU A 71 -4.97 20.40 1.00
C GLU A 71 -3.59 20.83 0.47
N THR A 72 -2.65 21.05 1.38
CA THR A 72 -1.28 21.38 0.98
C THR A 72 -0.53 20.11 0.53
N ASN A 73 -0.14 20.07 -0.74
CA ASN A 73 0.66 19.01 -1.34
C ASN A 73 1.51 19.57 -2.50
N TYR A 74 2.49 18.80 -2.97
CA TYR A 74 3.43 19.27 -4.00
C TYR A 74 2.77 19.46 -5.37
N VAL A 75 1.82 18.59 -5.74
CA VAL A 75 1.03 18.74 -6.98
C VAL A 75 0.26 20.06 -6.97
N GLY A 76 -0.28 20.46 -5.82
CA GLY A 76 -0.94 21.75 -5.59
C GLY A 76 0.00 22.94 -5.75
N GLU A 77 1.26 22.86 -5.29
CA GLU A 77 2.26 23.91 -5.53
C GLU A 77 2.55 24.06 -7.03
N VAL A 78 2.70 22.95 -7.75
CA VAL A 78 2.90 22.94 -9.20
C VAL A 78 1.67 23.51 -9.91
N LEU A 79 0.47 23.14 -9.47
CA LEU A 79 -0.79 23.64 -10.03
C LEU A 79 -0.93 25.15 -9.85
N ARG A 80 -0.55 25.71 -8.70
CA ARG A 80 -0.52 27.17 -8.48
C ARG A 80 0.48 27.88 -9.40
N ARG A 81 1.66 27.30 -9.60
CA ARG A 81 2.74 27.91 -10.40
C ARG A 81 2.51 27.83 -11.91
N ARG A 82 1.97 26.71 -12.40
CA ARG A 82 1.88 26.37 -13.84
C ARG A 82 0.45 26.36 -14.39
N GLY A 83 -0.55 26.47 -13.52
CA GLY A 83 -1.95 26.30 -13.88
C GLY A 83 -2.31 24.87 -14.33
N ARG A 84 -3.58 24.66 -14.64
CA ARG A 84 -4.11 23.34 -15.04
C ARG A 84 -3.46 22.82 -16.32
N LYS A 85 -3.32 23.67 -17.34
CA LYS A 85 -2.76 23.31 -18.65
C LYS A 85 -1.34 22.77 -18.56
N GLY A 86 -0.52 23.31 -17.64
CA GLY A 86 0.85 22.83 -17.42
C GLY A 86 0.97 21.62 -16.49
N THR A 87 -0.07 21.33 -15.70
CA THR A 87 -0.03 20.26 -14.68
C THR A 87 -0.66 18.96 -15.17
N LEU A 88 -1.74 19.03 -15.96
CA LEU A 88 -2.43 17.85 -16.47
C LEU A 88 -1.55 16.93 -17.31
N PRO A 89 -0.70 17.42 -18.25
CA PRO A 89 0.18 16.54 -19.01
C PRO A 89 1.16 15.76 -18.11
N LEU A 90 1.67 16.39 -17.05
CA LEU A 90 2.55 15.73 -16.08
C LEU A 90 1.79 14.65 -15.30
N LEU A 91 0.54 14.91 -14.95
CA LEU A 91 -0.30 13.96 -14.23
C LEU A 91 -0.62 12.71 -15.07
N PHE A 92 -0.85 12.87 -16.37
CA PHE A 92 -1.14 11.75 -17.28
C PHE A 92 0.10 11.08 -17.88
N LEU A 93 1.29 11.70 -17.79
CA LEU A 93 2.53 11.13 -18.33
C LEU A 93 2.81 9.68 -17.87
N PRO A 94 2.59 9.28 -16.60
CA PRO A 94 2.81 7.90 -16.17
C PRO A 94 1.86 6.88 -16.84
N LEU A 95 0.77 7.30 -17.50
CA LEU A 95 -0.08 6.39 -18.27
C LEU A 95 0.61 5.82 -19.51
N SER A 96 1.70 6.45 -19.97
CA SER A 96 2.53 5.88 -21.05
C SER A 96 3.06 4.49 -20.71
N PHE A 97 3.25 4.16 -19.43
CA PHE A 97 3.63 2.81 -19.00
C PHE A 97 2.54 1.77 -19.28
N LEU A 98 1.26 2.15 -19.42
CA LEU A 98 0.18 1.24 -19.81
C LEU A 98 0.30 0.78 -21.27
N ALA A 99 1.11 1.44 -22.10
CA ALA A 99 1.42 0.96 -23.45
C ALA A 99 2.14 -0.41 -23.44
N SER A 100 2.70 -0.82 -22.30
CA SER A 100 3.30 -2.14 -22.11
C SER A 100 2.29 -3.27 -21.89
N LEU A 101 0.99 -2.97 -21.67
CA LEU A 101 -0.04 -3.98 -21.37
C LEU A 101 -0.11 -5.15 -22.38
N PRO A 102 0.04 -4.94 -23.70
CA PRO A 102 0.03 -6.04 -24.67
C PRO A 102 1.23 -6.99 -24.57
N LEU A 103 2.30 -6.60 -23.87
CA LEU A 103 3.49 -7.43 -23.67
C LEU A 103 3.34 -8.44 -22.52
N PHE A 104 2.27 -8.31 -21.74
CA PHE A 104 1.97 -9.22 -20.63
C PHE A 104 0.97 -10.31 -21.04
N PRO A 105 0.98 -11.47 -20.36
CA PRO A 105 -0.09 -12.46 -20.51
C PRO A 105 -1.46 -11.83 -20.22
N PRO A 106 -2.55 -12.25 -20.89
CA PRO A 106 -3.88 -11.63 -20.74
C PRO A 106 -4.36 -11.51 -19.29
N SER A 107 -4.14 -12.54 -18.47
CA SER A 107 -4.48 -12.52 -17.04
C SER A 107 -3.72 -11.42 -16.28
N SER A 108 -2.44 -11.24 -16.58
CA SER A 108 -1.60 -10.19 -15.97
C SER A 108 -2.01 -8.79 -16.45
N SER A 109 -2.31 -8.63 -17.73
CA SER A 109 -2.82 -7.36 -18.28
C SER A 109 -4.15 -6.95 -17.64
N LEU A 110 -5.05 -7.91 -17.41
CA LEU A 110 -6.33 -7.68 -16.72
C LEU A 110 -6.13 -7.26 -15.27
N LEU A 111 -5.22 -7.90 -14.53
CA LEU A 111 -4.91 -7.53 -13.14
C LEU A 111 -4.26 -6.15 -13.05
N LEU A 112 -3.37 -5.77 -13.99
CA LEU A 112 -2.81 -4.41 -14.08
C LEU A 112 -3.88 -3.37 -14.41
N LEU A 113 -4.81 -3.70 -15.30
CA LEU A 113 -5.95 -2.83 -15.61
C LEU A 113 -6.85 -2.66 -14.39
N LEU A 114 -7.15 -3.73 -13.67
CA LEU A 114 -7.92 -3.68 -12.43
C LEU A 114 -7.21 -2.82 -11.37
N LEU A 115 -5.88 -2.96 -11.23
CA LEU A 115 -5.07 -2.13 -10.36
C LEU A 115 -5.19 -0.66 -10.74
N PHE A 116 -5.02 -0.33 -12.02
CA PHE A 116 -5.20 1.03 -12.53
C PHE A 116 -6.60 1.59 -12.21
N LEU A 117 -7.66 0.82 -12.41
CA LEU A 117 -9.03 1.22 -12.12
C LEU A 117 -9.26 1.47 -10.63
N ILE A 118 -8.73 0.60 -9.75
CA ILE A 118 -8.81 0.75 -8.29
C ILE A 118 -8.18 2.07 -7.85
N PHE A 119 -6.96 2.39 -8.31
CA PHE A 119 -6.28 3.63 -7.94
C PHE A 119 -6.95 4.87 -8.52
N THR A 120 -7.50 4.76 -9.73
CA THR A 120 -8.26 5.84 -10.36
C THR A 120 -9.56 6.11 -9.60
N ALA A 121 -10.34 5.08 -9.31
CA ALA A 121 -11.59 5.17 -8.56
C ALA A 121 -11.37 5.70 -7.13
N HIS A 122 -10.25 5.35 -6.50
CA HIS A 122 -9.89 5.91 -5.21
C HIS A 122 -9.70 7.44 -5.25
N SER A 123 -9.18 7.95 -6.37
CA SER A 123 -8.69 9.33 -6.48
C SER A 123 -9.69 10.29 -7.16
N LEU A 124 -10.53 9.79 -8.06
CA LEU A 124 -11.39 10.58 -8.96
C LEU A 124 -12.86 10.62 -8.47
N PRO A 125 -13.51 11.81 -8.42
CA PRO A 125 -14.97 11.90 -8.21
C PRO A 125 -15.78 11.25 -9.35
N PRO A 126 -16.99 10.72 -9.11
CA PRO A 126 -17.73 10.67 -7.84
C PRO A 126 -17.35 9.48 -6.96
N LEU A 127 -16.60 8.51 -7.48
CA LEU A 127 -16.23 7.28 -6.76
C LEU A 127 -15.23 7.52 -5.61
N ARG A 128 -14.55 8.66 -5.63
CA ARG A 128 -13.54 9.07 -4.64
C ARG A 128 -13.95 8.71 -3.21
N MET A 129 -13.32 7.67 -2.68
CA MET A 129 -13.61 7.17 -1.33
C MET A 129 -12.71 7.86 -0.30
N ARG A 130 -12.89 9.19 -0.14
CA ARG A 130 -12.13 10.00 0.81
C ARG A 130 -12.40 9.59 2.25
N ASN A 131 -13.66 9.32 2.59
CA ASN A 131 -14.04 8.98 3.96
C ASN A 131 -13.68 7.51 4.22
N ARG A 132 -12.37 7.27 4.42
CA ARG A 132 -11.82 5.92 4.56
C ARG A 132 -12.48 5.18 5.73
N PHE A 133 -12.94 5.90 6.75
CA PHE A 133 -13.66 5.34 7.90
C PHE A 133 -15.16 5.08 7.72
N SER A 134 -15.83 5.64 6.68
CA SER A 134 -17.30 5.59 6.58
C SER A 134 -17.83 4.79 5.37
N GLY A 135 -17.00 3.98 4.71
CA GLY A 135 -17.41 3.20 3.54
C GLY A 135 -16.34 2.21 3.08
N LEU A 136 -16.38 1.76 1.83
CA LEU A 136 -15.43 0.79 1.26
C LEU A 136 -14.02 1.39 1.03
N GLY A 137 -13.80 2.68 1.34
CA GLY A 137 -12.54 3.38 1.10
C GLY A 137 -11.34 2.81 1.87
N TYR A 138 -11.56 2.25 3.07
CA TYR A 138 -10.50 1.56 3.82
C TYR A 138 -10.09 0.23 3.18
N LEU A 139 -10.93 -0.37 2.33
CA LEU A 139 -10.63 -1.65 1.67
C LEU A 139 -9.97 -1.47 0.31
N LEU A 140 -10.26 -0.36 -0.38
CA LEU A 140 -9.86 -0.18 -1.77
C LEU A 140 -8.32 -0.08 -1.94
N LEU A 141 -7.65 0.69 -1.08
CA LEU A 141 -6.18 0.79 -1.11
C LEU A 141 -5.50 -0.53 -0.71
N PRO A 142 -5.88 -1.21 0.40
CA PRO A 142 -5.39 -2.55 0.71
C PRO A 142 -5.65 -3.59 -0.38
N ALA A 143 -6.80 -3.52 -1.05
CA ALA A 143 -7.10 -4.37 -2.19
C ALA A 143 -6.12 -4.11 -3.34
N GLY A 144 -5.83 -2.84 -3.66
CA GLY A 144 -4.81 -2.48 -4.65
C GLY A 144 -3.41 -2.99 -4.29
N TYR A 145 -3.00 -2.88 -3.02
CA TYR A 145 -1.70 -3.38 -2.57
C TYR A 145 -1.62 -4.92 -2.66
N THR A 146 -2.68 -5.61 -2.25
CA THR A 146 -2.77 -7.07 -2.37
C THR A 146 -2.77 -7.51 -3.83
N LEU A 147 -3.50 -6.79 -4.68
CA LEU A 147 -3.55 -7.03 -6.12
C LEU A 147 -2.17 -6.87 -6.76
N THR A 148 -1.32 -5.98 -6.23
CA THR A 148 0.07 -5.84 -6.68
C THR A 148 0.87 -7.13 -6.42
N ALA A 149 0.67 -7.79 -5.27
CA ALA A 149 1.28 -9.08 -4.98
C ALA A 149 0.71 -10.22 -5.84
N VAL A 150 -0.61 -10.26 -6.02
CA VAL A 150 -1.30 -11.23 -6.88
C VAL A 150 -0.84 -11.10 -8.33
N GLN A 151 -0.71 -9.88 -8.84
CA GLN A 151 -0.20 -9.57 -10.17
C GLN A 151 1.23 -10.08 -10.35
N ALA A 152 2.13 -9.74 -9.43
CA ALA A 152 3.53 -10.18 -9.49
C ALA A 152 3.66 -11.72 -9.47
N ARG A 153 2.82 -12.43 -8.70
CA ARG A 153 2.76 -13.90 -8.71
C ARG A 153 2.26 -14.43 -10.05
N THR A 154 1.10 -13.95 -10.50
CA THR A 154 0.39 -14.42 -11.70
C THR A 154 1.22 -14.23 -12.96
N LEU A 155 2.06 -13.19 -12.97
CA LEU A 155 2.99 -12.91 -14.05
C LEU A 155 4.01 -14.04 -14.27
N LEU A 156 4.53 -14.62 -13.19
CA LEU A 156 5.63 -15.59 -13.26
C LEU A 156 5.15 -17.04 -13.14
N CYS A 157 4.09 -17.31 -12.37
CA CYS A 157 3.41 -18.61 -12.42
C CYS A 157 1.90 -18.49 -12.12
N PRO A 158 1.09 -19.50 -12.52
CA PRO A 158 -0.33 -19.54 -12.23
C PRO A 158 -0.64 -19.51 -10.72
N LEU A 159 -1.75 -18.84 -10.37
CA LEU A 159 -2.23 -18.78 -9.00
C LEU A 159 -2.93 -20.10 -8.63
N SER A 160 -2.48 -20.75 -7.57
CA SER A 160 -3.10 -21.96 -7.00
C SER A 160 -3.87 -21.62 -5.72
N ILE A 161 -4.90 -22.41 -5.40
CA ILE A 161 -5.73 -22.27 -4.18
C ILE A 161 -4.91 -22.25 -2.89
N ARG A 162 -3.73 -22.90 -2.89
CA ARG A 162 -2.79 -22.91 -1.76
C ARG A 162 -2.23 -21.54 -1.40
N HIS A 163 -2.18 -20.61 -2.36
CA HIS A 163 -1.69 -19.25 -2.14
C HIS A 163 -2.79 -18.29 -1.63
N LEU A 164 -4.07 -18.69 -1.68
CA LEU A 164 -5.17 -17.82 -1.27
C LEU A 164 -5.09 -17.37 0.20
N PRO A 165 -4.73 -18.24 1.18
CA PRO A 165 -4.52 -17.81 2.57
C PRO A 165 -3.41 -16.77 2.72
N PHE A 166 -2.34 -16.87 1.93
CA PHE A 166 -1.26 -15.89 1.92
C PHE A 166 -1.74 -14.52 1.41
N PHE A 167 -2.48 -14.47 0.31
CA PHE A 167 -2.99 -13.18 -0.18
C PHE A 167 -4.04 -12.58 0.75
N LEU A 168 -4.82 -13.41 1.45
CA LEU A 168 -5.69 -12.95 2.53
C LEU A 168 -4.89 -12.34 3.69
N LEU A 169 -3.76 -12.94 4.08
CA LEU A 169 -2.83 -12.37 5.06
C LEU A 169 -2.29 -11.01 4.62
N VAL A 170 -1.83 -10.92 3.38
CA VAL A 170 -1.32 -9.67 2.79
C VAL A 170 -2.39 -8.59 2.83
N PHE A 171 -3.62 -8.93 2.47
CA PHE A 171 -4.76 -8.01 2.52
C PHE A 171 -5.07 -7.53 3.93
N LEU A 172 -5.15 -8.45 4.90
CA LEU A 172 -5.41 -8.10 6.30
C LEU A 172 -4.29 -7.23 6.88
N ALA A 173 -3.04 -7.52 6.54
CA ALA A 173 -1.89 -6.71 6.94
C ALA A 173 -1.96 -5.30 6.33
N ALA A 174 -2.30 -5.19 5.04
CA ALA A 174 -2.48 -3.91 4.36
C ALA A 174 -3.63 -3.09 4.96
N CYS A 175 -4.75 -3.73 5.33
CA CYS A 175 -5.86 -3.09 6.04
C CYS A 175 -5.42 -2.52 7.40
N GLN A 176 -4.64 -3.27 8.18
CA GLN A 176 -4.12 -2.78 9.45
C GLN A 176 -3.20 -1.57 9.29
N ASP A 177 -2.32 -1.60 8.29
CA ASP A 177 -1.39 -0.49 8.03
C ASP A 177 -2.12 0.78 7.60
N GLU A 178 -3.15 0.63 6.76
CA GLU A 178 -3.99 1.74 6.32
C GLU A 178 -4.76 2.33 7.51
N MET A 179 -5.35 1.49 8.36
CA MET A 179 -6.02 1.92 9.59
C MET A 179 -5.08 2.63 10.56
N LEU A 180 -3.87 2.11 10.77
CA LEU A 180 -2.86 2.77 11.59
C LEU A 180 -2.50 4.13 10.97
N GLY A 181 -2.31 4.20 9.65
CA GLY A 181 -2.04 5.43 8.93
C GLY A 181 -3.12 6.49 9.13
N LEU A 182 -4.39 6.09 9.11
CA LEU A 182 -5.54 6.98 9.32
C LEU A 182 -5.67 7.43 10.77
N LEU A 183 -5.52 6.49 11.70
CA LEU A 183 -5.41 6.72 13.14
C LEU A 183 -4.20 7.57 13.54
N LEU A 184 -3.28 7.90 12.62
CA LEU A 184 -2.17 8.81 12.87
C LEU A 184 -2.39 10.20 12.25
N ARG A 185 -3.34 10.33 11.32
CA ARG A 185 -3.63 11.58 10.60
C ARG A 185 -4.72 12.45 11.25
N LYS A 186 -5.15 12.10 12.47
CA LYS A 186 -6.17 12.84 13.25
C LYS A 186 -7.54 12.96 12.57
N GLU A 187 -7.90 12.04 11.68
CA GLU A 187 -9.31 11.93 11.27
C GLU A 187 -10.12 11.45 12.49
N VAL A 188 -11.20 12.16 12.82
CA VAL A 188 -11.99 11.98 14.06
C VAL A 188 -12.29 10.49 14.30
N VAL A 189 -11.65 9.93 15.32
CA VAL A 189 -11.69 8.49 15.60
C VAL A 189 -12.83 8.19 16.56
N GLY A 190 -13.97 7.76 16.03
CA GLY A 190 -15.08 7.24 16.85
C GLY A 190 -14.80 5.85 17.43
N GLU A 191 -15.64 5.39 18.37
CA GLU A 191 -15.54 4.05 19.00
C GLU A 191 -15.48 2.89 17.99
N LYS A 192 -16.11 3.05 16.83
CA LYS A 192 -16.07 2.08 15.72
C LYS A 192 -14.64 1.70 15.30
N VAL A 193 -13.71 2.66 15.31
CA VAL A 193 -12.33 2.44 14.89
C VAL A 193 -11.54 1.62 15.91
N LYS A 194 -11.85 1.78 17.21
CA LYS A 194 -11.28 0.98 18.29
C LYS A 194 -11.73 -0.48 18.20
N GLY A 195 -13.00 -0.72 17.88
CA GLY A 195 -13.55 -2.03 17.58
C GLY A 195 -12.89 -2.68 16.37
N LEU A 196 -12.82 -1.95 15.24
CA LEU A 196 -12.19 -2.43 14.00
C LEU A 196 -10.69 -2.74 14.15
N ALA A 197 -9.94 -1.92 14.91
CA ALA A 197 -8.51 -2.11 15.09
C ALA A 197 -8.18 -3.39 15.90
N LEU A 198 -8.99 -3.69 16.92
CA LEU A 198 -8.90 -4.95 17.67
C LEU A 198 -9.38 -6.14 16.84
N TRP A 199 -10.45 -5.96 16.05
CA TRP A 199 -10.99 -6.98 15.16
C TRP A 199 -10.06 -7.37 14.02
N LEU A 200 -9.18 -6.47 13.54
CA LEU A 200 -8.23 -6.78 12.47
C LEU A 200 -6.90 -7.31 13.00
N SER A 201 -6.47 -6.92 14.21
CA SER A 201 -5.23 -7.42 14.83
C SER A 201 -5.34 -8.88 15.29
N LEU A 202 -6.51 -9.30 15.78
CA LEU A 202 -6.74 -10.66 16.25
C LEU A 202 -6.63 -11.72 15.13
N PRO A 203 -7.26 -11.58 13.95
CA PRO A 203 -7.11 -12.53 12.84
C PRO A 203 -5.67 -12.65 12.37
N LEU A 204 -4.92 -11.56 12.23
CA LEU A 204 -3.52 -11.62 11.78
C LEU A 204 -2.63 -12.33 12.80
N PHE A 205 -2.88 -12.10 14.09
CA PHE A 205 -2.23 -12.80 15.19
C PHE A 205 -2.58 -14.29 15.18
N LEU A 206 -3.87 -14.64 15.12
CA LEU A 206 -4.33 -16.03 15.13
C LEU A 206 -3.84 -16.80 13.91
N LEU A 207 -3.84 -16.18 12.73
CA LEU A 207 -3.33 -16.82 11.53
C LEU A 207 -1.80 -16.98 11.62
N SER A 208 -1.07 -15.95 12.07
CA SER A 208 0.39 -16.08 12.27
C SER A 208 0.73 -17.18 13.28
N LEU A 209 -0.04 -17.30 14.36
CA LEU A 209 0.13 -18.36 15.36
C LEU A 209 -0.20 -19.75 14.78
N LEU A 210 -1.26 -19.87 13.99
CA LEU A 210 -1.59 -21.10 13.27
C LEU A 210 -0.44 -21.51 12.33
N PHE A 211 0.14 -20.54 11.64
CA PHE A 211 1.22 -20.77 10.69
C PHE A 211 2.59 -21.02 11.35
N LEU A 212 2.75 -20.73 12.64
CA LEU A 212 3.95 -21.03 13.43
C LEU A 212 4.32 -22.52 13.39
N THR A 213 3.32 -23.41 13.31
CA THR A 213 3.54 -24.86 13.23
C THR A 213 4.20 -25.28 11.91
N PHE A 214 4.07 -24.48 10.86
CA PHE A 214 4.67 -24.73 9.55
C PHE A 214 6.02 -24.04 9.38
N SER A 215 6.27 -22.93 10.11
CA SER A 215 7.58 -22.28 10.10
C SER A 215 7.83 -21.37 11.32
N PRO A 216 9.03 -21.42 11.92
CA PRO A 216 9.38 -20.56 13.05
C PRO A 216 9.45 -19.07 12.70
N PHE A 217 9.52 -18.72 11.41
CA PHE A 217 9.51 -17.32 10.96
C PHE A 217 8.19 -16.61 11.27
N PHE A 218 7.08 -17.34 11.41
CA PHE A 218 5.82 -16.73 11.84
C PHE A 218 5.81 -16.30 13.31
N LEU A 219 6.83 -16.65 14.11
CA LEU A 219 7.01 -16.10 15.46
C LEU A 219 7.18 -14.58 15.39
N ILE A 220 7.94 -14.13 14.39
CA ILE A 220 8.23 -12.71 14.16
C ILE A 220 6.94 -11.97 13.80
N THR A 221 6.13 -12.52 12.88
CA THR A 221 4.84 -11.93 12.48
C THR A 221 3.82 -11.97 13.62
N THR A 222 3.85 -13.01 14.47
CA THR A 222 3.02 -13.14 15.66
C THR A 222 3.35 -12.06 16.70
N VAL A 223 4.63 -11.91 17.05
CA VAL A 223 5.12 -10.86 17.98
C VAL A 223 4.78 -9.47 17.45
N PHE A 224 4.96 -9.24 16.15
CA PHE A 224 4.67 -7.95 15.58
C PHE A 224 3.17 -7.64 15.45
N SER A 225 2.32 -8.64 15.19
CA SER A 225 0.87 -8.49 15.25
C SER A 225 0.41 -8.06 16.64
N LEU A 226 0.99 -8.64 17.69
CA LEU A 226 0.75 -8.23 19.08
C LEU A 226 1.20 -6.79 19.34
N VAL A 227 2.41 -6.43 18.90
CA VAL A 227 2.95 -5.07 19.07
C VAL A 227 2.08 -4.03 18.33
N LYS A 228 1.65 -4.33 17.09
CA LYS A 228 0.73 -3.46 16.34
C LYS A 228 -0.65 -3.36 17.00
N GLY A 229 -1.23 -4.47 17.42
CA GLY A 229 -2.53 -4.51 18.10
C GLY A 229 -2.54 -3.74 19.41
N GLU A 230 -1.51 -3.92 20.24
CA GLU A 230 -1.35 -3.19 21.50
C GLU A 230 -1.07 -1.69 21.26
N GLY A 231 -0.27 -1.36 20.23
CA GLY A 231 -0.10 0.01 19.76
C GLY A 231 -1.44 0.67 19.42
N LEU A 232 -2.22 0.06 18.54
CA LEU A 232 -3.57 0.50 18.14
C LEU A 232 -4.51 0.65 19.35
N ARG A 233 -4.50 -0.32 20.28
CA ARG A 233 -5.29 -0.28 21.51
C ARG A 233 -4.92 0.91 22.39
N ARG A 234 -3.63 1.23 22.50
CA ARG A 234 -3.13 2.40 23.25
C ARG A 234 -3.53 3.71 22.58
N ILE A 235 -3.43 3.82 21.25
CA ILE A 235 -3.93 4.98 20.47
C ILE A 235 -5.40 5.22 20.77
N ALA A 236 -6.20 4.16 20.71
CA ALA A 236 -7.64 4.24 20.91
C ALA A 236 -8.07 4.44 22.38
N ARG A 237 -7.17 4.27 23.37
CA ARG A 237 -7.45 4.50 24.80
C ARG A 237 -6.94 5.86 25.29
N ARG A 238 -5.74 6.26 24.90
CA ARG A 238 -5.08 7.48 25.39
C ARG A 238 -5.27 8.69 24.46
N GLY A 239 -5.92 8.48 23.31
CA GLY A 239 -5.96 9.46 22.25
C GLY A 239 -4.57 9.73 21.65
N PHE A 240 -4.48 10.76 20.83
CA PHE A 240 -3.32 11.10 20.00
C PHE A 240 -2.07 11.63 20.74
N ARG A 241 -1.91 11.38 22.05
CA ARG A 241 -0.67 11.70 22.79
C ARG A 241 0.51 10.76 22.45
N LEU A 242 0.46 10.06 21.31
CA LEU A 242 1.52 9.14 20.88
C LEU A 242 2.80 9.82 20.40
N LYS A 243 2.77 11.06 19.90
CA LYS A 243 4.03 11.76 19.54
C LYS A 243 4.99 11.87 20.74
N GLU A 244 4.46 11.78 21.96
CA GLU A 244 5.18 11.86 23.22
C GLU A 244 5.46 10.49 23.85
N ASP A 245 4.84 9.41 23.36
CA ASP A 245 5.04 8.06 23.90
C ASP A 245 6.43 7.54 23.50
N PRO A 246 7.31 7.20 24.47
CA PRO A 246 8.67 6.75 24.19
C PRO A 246 8.70 5.45 23.37
N LEU A 247 7.72 4.56 23.53
CA LEU A 247 7.58 3.38 22.68
C LEU A 247 7.23 3.79 21.25
N TRP A 248 6.43 4.84 21.06
CA TRP A 248 6.10 5.36 19.72
C TRP A 248 7.27 6.08 19.04
N LYS A 249 8.11 6.79 19.80
CA LYS A 249 9.36 7.38 19.26
C LYS A 249 10.32 6.29 18.78
N GLY A 250 10.46 5.19 19.54
CA GLY A 250 11.19 3.99 19.10
C GLY A 250 10.50 3.25 17.96
N MET A 251 9.16 3.23 17.97
CA MET A 251 8.35 2.60 16.93
C MET A 251 8.08 3.50 15.72
N ARG A 252 8.58 4.72 15.62
CA ARG A 252 8.37 5.57 14.42
C ARG A 252 9.06 5.03 13.17
N PRO A 253 10.35 4.65 13.25
CA PRO A 253 10.97 3.90 12.18
C PRO A 253 10.30 2.54 12.03
N LEU A 254 9.95 1.85 13.15
CA LEU A 254 9.36 0.52 13.11
C LEU A 254 7.89 0.49 12.63
N GLY A 255 7.02 1.47 12.84
CA GLY A 255 5.57 1.37 12.59
C GLY A 255 5.21 1.39 11.12
N LEU A 256 6.04 2.08 10.33
CA LEU A 256 5.99 2.12 8.87
C LEU A 256 6.95 1.13 8.20
N SER A 257 8.00 0.68 8.91
CA SER A 257 8.88 -0.39 8.43
C SER A 257 8.46 -1.79 8.90
N LEU A 258 7.57 -1.91 9.87
CA LEU A 258 7.07 -3.18 10.42
C LEU A 258 6.28 -3.90 9.36
N SER A 259 5.50 -3.18 8.55
CA SER A 259 4.91 -3.73 7.35
C SER A 259 5.98 -4.26 6.40
N MET A 260 7.03 -3.49 6.10
CA MET A 260 8.16 -3.94 5.27
C MET A 260 8.94 -5.13 5.87
N TYR A 261 9.04 -5.26 7.19
CA TYR A 261 9.63 -6.42 7.86
C TYR A 261 8.70 -7.64 7.82
N HIS A 262 7.38 -7.47 7.93
CA HIS A 262 6.43 -8.55 7.68
C HIS A 262 6.48 -8.99 6.22
N LEU A 263 6.46 -8.03 5.27
CA LEU A 263 6.61 -8.31 3.85
C LEU A 263 7.99 -8.97 3.58
N GLY A 264 9.06 -8.56 4.25
CA GLY A 264 10.37 -9.19 4.15
C GLY A 264 10.39 -10.63 4.67
N ALA A 265 9.77 -10.89 5.82
CA ALA A 265 9.64 -12.23 6.39
C ALA A 265 8.77 -13.14 5.50
N TYR A 266 7.65 -12.63 4.98
CA TYR A 266 6.80 -13.33 4.02
C TYR A 266 7.50 -13.59 2.69
N ALA A 267 8.34 -12.65 2.20
CA ALA A 267 9.17 -12.86 1.02
C ALA A 267 10.20 -13.96 1.26
N LEU A 268 10.90 -13.96 2.40
CA LEU A 268 11.86 -15.00 2.75
C LEU A 268 11.20 -16.38 2.84
N LEU A 269 10.01 -16.46 3.44
CA LEU A 269 9.23 -17.70 3.49
C LEU A 269 8.83 -18.20 2.10
N GLY A 270 8.44 -17.30 1.20
CA GLY A 270 8.18 -17.62 -0.20
C GLY A 270 9.42 -18.15 -0.93
N LEU A 271 10.57 -17.49 -0.75
CA LEU A 271 11.85 -17.90 -1.35
C LEU A 271 12.31 -19.27 -0.85
N LEU A 272 11.99 -19.64 0.39
CA LEU A 272 12.29 -20.95 0.97
C LEU A 272 11.31 -22.04 0.54
N GLY A 273 10.33 -21.74 -0.31
CA GLY A 273 9.36 -22.71 -0.82
C GLY A 273 8.39 -23.23 0.25
N LEU A 274 8.19 -22.48 1.33
CA LEU A 274 7.31 -22.85 2.44
C LEU A 274 5.83 -22.50 2.17
N PHE A 275 5.50 -22.12 0.93
CA PHE A 275 4.15 -21.80 0.44
C PHE A 275 3.90 -22.38 -0.96
#